data_AF-A0A5N5FDN5-F1
#
_entry.id   AF-A0A5N5FDN5-F1
#
_cell.length_a   1.000
_cell.length_b   1.000
_cell.length_c   1.000
_cell.angle_alpha   90.00
_cell.angle_beta   90.00
_cell.angle_gamma   90.00
#
_symmetry.space_group_name_H-M   'P 1'
#
loop_
_entity.id
_entity.type
_entity.pdbx_description
1 polymer ?
#
loop_
_entity_poly.entity_id
_entity_poly.type
_entity_poly.pdbx_seq_one_letter_code
_entity_poly.pdbx_strand_id
1 'polypeptide(L)'
;MDLHLKNLFDRFQEQFGSGPGLGPGSGTCLMKVEGIAPNFIKSIYKASAALYRTDPWKRLCPGHIFGVRVGKDTDWSGKKQPFPCVQFVGGDGGDIGFHMFRSQSDATKMTGSRETVQVPNVELLRVTYEREALMFPSNRKMIKSLSLEVSGSDRFPVIDVARCTSSGSLRFRHPSSEELKFVYAFMKAIALVHPLLQEDKEGGPKWSSLMHFEPFIETVDVQWPQEMAKGYDLVAVTISHPPGQAYEEKASTTASSTPTKYAELSKEESFVDIRVYLNGSLKQCAACEKEIHGEQALSCGRCRAVVYCSSVCQKQHTKETHKSMCGLYKAMMEREEELEMNIFMFACDADQPCKWLESLGIHQKGMWRRKCSCYSHCPFGLLPVKGGLWDAWGGLNDEEFPRDSSFQHHVRDGMSSPILLSGWSEYYNLRSLPLSSPVADILSHPLTVYYILTTLNISSKNLLQKGKEVIVHYLGPEGELDWMPAFAEVGHLLNGLGNVQIVMVGSEVPTNLSGTTSGIGSRVRVNLVRGVYQEEASYLPPPHVIVALNCGLDSYANWGGALNSIKSMAVPAFFTDQSELSCANAKQALRSAGLHITHPVTPNPFRSPVKHHEPSSNLPSYSNGFVLGVNT
;
A
#
# COMPACT_ATOMS: atom_id res chain seq x y z
N MET A 1 23.91 3.63 -55.99
CA MET A 1 24.73 3.15 -54.85
C MET A 1 23.80 2.43 -53.86
N ASP A 2 23.00 1.44 -54.30
CA ASP A 2 21.62 1.34 -53.75
C ASP A 2 20.95 -0.05 -53.63
N LEU A 3 21.67 -1.16 -53.79
CA LEU A 3 21.05 -2.48 -53.57
C LEU A 3 21.76 -3.30 -52.50
N HIS A 4 23.10 -3.26 -52.49
CA HIS A 4 23.89 -3.92 -51.44
C HIS A 4 23.77 -3.22 -50.09
N LEU A 5 23.75 -1.89 -50.05
CA LEU A 5 23.55 -1.14 -48.80
C LEU A 5 22.15 -1.33 -48.24
N LYS A 6 21.12 -1.43 -49.09
CA LYS A 6 19.75 -1.68 -48.66
C LYS A 6 19.59 -3.10 -48.09
N ASN A 7 20.11 -4.12 -48.79
CA ASN A 7 20.17 -5.49 -48.25
C ASN A 7 21.06 -5.60 -46.99
N LEU A 8 22.12 -4.79 -46.89
CA LEU A 8 22.96 -4.74 -45.70
C LEU A 8 22.21 -4.10 -44.54
N PHE A 9 21.48 -3.00 -44.76
CA PHE A 9 20.64 -2.33 -43.75
C PHE A 9 19.42 -3.15 -43.36
N ASP A 10 18.79 -3.83 -44.30
CA ASP A 10 17.68 -4.77 -44.04
C ASP A 10 18.19 -5.94 -43.19
N ARG A 11 19.37 -6.51 -43.50
CA ARG A 11 20.03 -7.50 -42.64
C ARG A 11 20.52 -6.91 -41.31
N PHE A 12 20.96 -5.65 -41.29
CA PHE A 12 21.41 -4.97 -40.07
C PHE A 12 20.25 -4.69 -39.11
N GLN A 13 19.05 -4.40 -39.65
CA GLN A 13 17.80 -4.27 -38.91
C GLN A 13 17.23 -5.62 -38.49
N GLU A 14 17.30 -6.66 -39.32
CA GLU A 14 17.00 -8.04 -38.93
C GLU A 14 17.88 -8.54 -37.79
N GLN A 15 19.12 -8.06 -37.71
CA GLN A 15 20.13 -8.53 -36.76
C GLN A 15 20.16 -7.75 -35.43
N PHE A 16 19.55 -6.56 -35.32
CA PHE A 16 19.70 -5.68 -34.13
C PHE A 16 18.44 -4.89 -33.63
N GLY A 17 17.20 -5.38 -33.86
CA GLY A 17 15.97 -5.02 -33.11
C GLY A 17 14.69 -5.36 -33.88
N SER A 18 13.56 -5.87 -33.35
CA SER A 18 13.02 -5.92 -31.98
C SER A 18 12.29 -7.26 -31.70
N GLY A 19 12.55 -7.90 -30.54
CA GLY A 19 11.84 -9.09 -30.02
C GLY A 19 12.19 -10.45 -30.66
N PRO A 20 12.17 -11.56 -29.89
CA PRO A 20 12.60 -12.88 -30.37
C PRO A 20 11.60 -13.45 -31.40
N GLY A 21 11.98 -13.46 -32.68
CA GLY A 21 11.33 -14.20 -33.78
C GLY A 21 10.43 -13.43 -34.76
N LEU A 22 10.07 -12.17 -34.50
CA LEU A 22 9.07 -11.41 -35.29
C LEU A 22 9.48 -10.01 -35.76
N GLY A 23 10.76 -9.62 -35.64
CA GLY A 23 11.29 -8.37 -36.22
C GLY A 23 10.72 -7.06 -35.63
N PRO A 24 11.29 -5.90 -36.05
CA PRO A 24 10.93 -4.60 -35.51
C PRO A 24 9.46 -4.26 -35.78
N GLY A 25 8.73 -3.91 -34.72
CA GLY A 25 7.31 -3.53 -34.80
C GLY A 25 7.10 -2.17 -35.48
N SER A 26 5.85 -1.88 -35.85
CA SER A 26 5.49 -0.58 -36.46
C SER A 26 5.42 0.57 -35.45
N GLY A 27 5.43 0.26 -34.16
CA GLY A 27 5.47 1.26 -33.09
C GLY A 27 4.23 2.16 -33.07
N THR A 28 3.04 1.62 -32.82
CA THR A 28 1.79 2.42 -32.87
C THR A 28 1.83 3.61 -31.93
N CYS A 29 1.66 4.81 -32.49
CA CYS A 29 1.34 6.01 -31.71
C CYS A 29 -0.12 5.91 -31.28
N LEU A 30 -0.39 5.64 -30.00
CA LEU A 30 -1.74 5.40 -29.48
C LEU A 30 -2.70 6.58 -29.67
N MET A 31 -2.17 7.79 -29.86
CA MET A 31 -2.95 8.98 -30.25
C MET A 31 -3.59 8.87 -31.64
N LYS A 32 -3.15 7.92 -32.49
CA LYS A 32 -3.71 7.64 -33.81
C LYS A 32 -4.77 6.52 -33.78
N VAL A 33 -5.08 5.96 -32.62
CA VAL A 33 -6.10 4.93 -32.46
C VAL A 33 -7.45 5.60 -32.25
N GLU A 34 -8.42 5.29 -33.11
CA GLU A 34 -9.76 5.87 -33.04
C GLU A 34 -10.47 5.50 -31.72
N GLY A 35 -11.11 6.49 -31.09
CA GLY A 35 -11.89 6.31 -29.87
C GLY A 35 -11.07 6.16 -28.57
N ILE A 36 -9.75 6.41 -28.61
CA ILE A 36 -8.88 6.37 -27.42
C ILE A 36 -8.72 7.78 -26.83
N ALA A 37 -9.07 7.95 -25.56
CA ALA A 37 -8.83 9.18 -24.82
C ALA A 37 -7.37 9.27 -24.32
N PRO A 38 -6.74 10.48 -24.30
CA PRO A 38 -5.37 10.65 -23.78
C PRO A 38 -5.18 10.16 -22.35
N ASN A 39 -6.17 10.31 -21.47
CA ASN A 39 -6.10 9.79 -20.11
C ASN A 39 -6.07 8.26 -20.07
N PHE A 40 -6.78 7.59 -20.97
CA PHE A 40 -6.71 6.14 -21.08
C PHE A 40 -5.32 5.67 -21.52
N ILE A 41 -4.66 6.42 -22.41
CA ILE A 41 -3.25 6.17 -22.77
C ILE A 41 -2.36 6.25 -21.52
N LYS A 42 -2.56 7.25 -20.65
CA LYS A 42 -1.84 7.32 -19.37
C LYS A 42 -2.09 6.06 -18.54
N SER A 43 -3.35 5.64 -18.39
CA SER A 43 -3.72 4.43 -17.63
C SER A 43 -3.08 3.15 -18.16
N ILE A 44 -2.97 2.99 -19.49
CA ILE A 44 -2.23 1.89 -20.12
C ILE A 44 -0.76 1.91 -19.72
N TYR A 45 -0.12 3.08 -19.78
CA TYR A 45 1.30 3.22 -19.44
C TYR A 45 1.56 2.97 -17.95
N LYS A 46 0.66 3.42 -17.05
CA LYS A 46 0.72 3.10 -15.62
C LYS A 46 0.58 1.60 -15.36
N ALA A 47 -0.38 0.95 -16.01
CA ALA A 47 -0.59 -0.50 -15.90
C ALA A 47 0.61 -1.29 -16.42
N SER A 48 1.22 -0.82 -17.52
CA SER A 48 2.45 -1.39 -18.08
C SER A 48 3.65 -1.24 -17.13
N ALA A 49 3.86 -0.06 -16.55
CA ALA A 49 4.91 0.16 -15.56
C ALA A 49 4.68 -0.68 -14.28
N ALA A 50 3.43 -0.87 -13.85
CA ALA A 50 3.08 -1.76 -12.75
C ALA A 50 3.44 -3.23 -13.05
N LEU A 51 3.12 -3.74 -14.23
CA LEU A 51 3.51 -5.08 -14.65
C LEU A 51 5.04 -5.23 -14.71
N TYR A 52 5.73 -4.27 -15.32
CA TYR A 52 7.19 -4.29 -15.42
C TYR A 52 7.88 -4.42 -14.06
N ARG A 53 7.37 -3.71 -13.03
CA ARG A 53 7.90 -3.75 -11.65
C ARG A 53 7.80 -5.11 -10.97
N THR A 54 6.99 -6.03 -11.49
CA THR A 54 6.93 -7.39 -10.95
C THR A 54 8.04 -8.29 -11.48
N ASP A 55 8.90 -7.80 -12.38
CA ASP A 55 9.98 -8.55 -13.03
C ASP A 55 9.52 -9.89 -13.67
N PRO A 56 8.43 -9.92 -14.45
CA PRO A 56 7.86 -11.18 -14.95
C PRO A 56 8.85 -11.98 -15.79
N TRP A 57 9.70 -11.31 -16.56
CA TRP A 57 10.69 -11.96 -17.45
C TRP A 57 11.87 -12.61 -16.73
N LYS A 58 12.01 -12.44 -15.41
CA LYS A 58 12.96 -13.24 -14.62
C LYS A 58 12.48 -14.68 -14.40
N ARG A 59 11.16 -14.90 -14.50
CA ARG A 59 10.49 -16.14 -14.11
C ARG A 59 9.67 -16.74 -15.26
N LEU A 60 9.15 -15.90 -16.14
CA LEU A 60 8.28 -16.26 -17.25
C LEU A 60 9.05 -16.25 -18.57
N CYS A 61 8.69 -17.17 -19.46
CA CYS A 61 9.34 -17.39 -20.75
C CYS A 61 8.27 -17.81 -21.78
N PRO A 62 8.60 -17.92 -23.08
CA PRO A 62 7.64 -18.31 -24.11
C PRO A 62 6.92 -19.64 -23.84
N GLY A 63 7.53 -20.58 -23.11
CA GLY A 63 6.88 -21.83 -22.72
C GLY A 63 5.70 -21.66 -21.74
N HIS A 64 5.62 -20.53 -21.04
CA HIS A 64 4.58 -20.24 -20.04
C HIS A 64 3.38 -19.55 -20.70
N ILE A 65 2.37 -20.33 -21.07
CA ILE A 65 1.14 -19.83 -21.67
C ILE A 65 0.07 -19.70 -20.57
N PHE A 66 -0.57 -18.53 -20.52
CA PHE A 66 -1.64 -18.22 -19.58
C PHE A 66 -2.99 -18.18 -20.29
N GLY A 67 -4.03 -18.71 -19.65
CA GLY A 67 -5.42 -18.46 -19.98
C GLY A 67 -5.87 -17.14 -19.35
N VAL A 68 -6.61 -16.32 -20.09
CA VAL A 68 -7.13 -15.03 -19.59
C VAL A 68 -8.60 -14.91 -19.92
N ARG A 69 -9.39 -14.52 -18.91
CA ARG A 69 -10.80 -14.19 -19.05
C ARG A 69 -11.07 -12.83 -18.42
N VAL A 70 -11.60 -11.87 -19.19
CA VAL A 70 -11.96 -10.53 -18.71
C VAL A 70 -13.47 -10.38 -18.83
N GLY A 71 -14.16 -10.39 -17.69
CA GLY A 71 -15.63 -10.30 -17.64
C GLY A 71 -16.33 -11.44 -18.39
N LYS A 72 -17.55 -11.17 -18.85
CA LYS A 72 -18.38 -12.12 -19.62
C LYS A 72 -18.19 -11.89 -21.11
N ASP A 73 -18.43 -12.92 -21.91
CA ASP A 73 -18.37 -12.82 -23.38
C ASP A 73 -19.32 -11.76 -23.94
N THR A 74 -20.46 -11.57 -23.29
CA THR A 74 -21.46 -10.54 -23.63
C THR A 74 -20.98 -9.10 -23.47
N ASP A 75 -19.90 -8.89 -22.73
CA ASP A 75 -19.36 -7.55 -22.44
C ASP A 75 -18.53 -7.00 -23.63
N TRP A 76 -18.26 -7.85 -24.64
CA TRP A 76 -17.46 -7.54 -25.81
C TRP A 76 -18.32 -7.39 -27.07
N SER A 77 -17.97 -6.48 -27.99
CA SER A 77 -18.76 -6.18 -29.19
C SER A 77 -19.12 -7.42 -30.04
N GLY A 78 -18.21 -8.38 -30.13
CA GLY A 78 -18.38 -9.65 -30.85
C GLY A 78 -19.08 -10.75 -30.05
N LYS A 79 -19.59 -10.46 -28.85
CA LYS A 79 -20.07 -11.44 -27.87
C LYS A 79 -19.08 -12.58 -27.60
N LYS A 80 -17.79 -12.25 -27.66
CA LYS A 80 -16.66 -13.16 -27.48
C LYS A 80 -15.43 -12.38 -27.07
N GLN A 81 -14.66 -12.93 -26.14
CA GLN A 81 -13.43 -12.28 -25.68
C GLN A 81 -12.37 -12.24 -26.79
N PRO A 82 -11.62 -11.14 -26.91
CA PRO A 82 -10.68 -10.95 -28.02
C PRO A 82 -9.43 -11.85 -27.91
N PHE A 83 -8.90 -12.08 -26.70
CA PHE A 83 -7.66 -12.84 -26.51
C PHE A 83 -7.72 -13.79 -25.32
N PRO A 84 -8.07 -15.08 -25.52
CA PRO A 84 -8.14 -16.05 -24.43
C PRO A 84 -6.77 -16.55 -23.93
N CYS A 85 -5.67 -16.28 -24.63
CA CYS A 85 -4.35 -16.78 -24.28
C CYS A 85 -3.26 -15.71 -24.36
N VAL A 86 -2.32 -15.74 -23.40
CA VAL A 86 -1.18 -14.82 -23.34
C VAL A 86 0.12 -15.58 -23.11
N GLN A 87 1.20 -15.13 -23.76
CA GLN A 87 2.55 -15.67 -23.65
C GLN A 87 3.52 -14.56 -23.33
N PHE A 88 4.40 -14.76 -22.34
CA PHE A 88 5.49 -13.83 -22.07
C PHE A 88 6.68 -14.10 -23.00
N VAL A 89 7.35 -13.04 -23.45
CA VAL A 89 8.53 -13.13 -24.32
C VAL A 89 9.69 -12.29 -23.79
N GLY A 90 10.92 -12.73 -24.08
CA GLY A 90 12.15 -12.15 -23.51
C GLY A 90 12.54 -12.81 -22.18
N GLY A 91 13.74 -12.47 -21.68
CA GLY A 91 14.36 -13.10 -20.48
C GLY A 91 15.78 -13.61 -20.73
N ASP A 92 16.07 -14.10 -21.94
CA ASP A 92 17.36 -14.70 -22.34
C ASP A 92 18.22 -13.79 -23.25
N GLY A 93 18.10 -12.46 -23.11
CA GLY A 93 18.89 -11.48 -23.88
C GLY A 93 18.21 -10.84 -25.11
N GLY A 94 16.90 -11.10 -25.33
CA GLY A 94 16.07 -10.40 -26.31
C GLY A 94 15.15 -9.33 -25.68
N ASP A 95 14.36 -8.62 -26.51
CA ASP A 95 13.38 -7.66 -25.99
C ASP A 95 12.30 -8.37 -25.16
N ILE A 96 11.92 -7.71 -24.07
CA ILE A 96 10.96 -8.20 -23.10
C ILE A 96 9.56 -7.68 -23.42
N GLY A 97 8.56 -8.54 -23.27
CA GLY A 97 7.17 -8.24 -23.60
C GLY A 97 6.22 -9.41 -23.37
N PHE A 98 5.02 -9.30 -23.91
CA PHE A 98 4.07 -10.40 -23.98
C PHE A 98 3.23 -10.32 -25.27
N HIS A 99 2.73 -11.48 -25.69
CA HIS A 99 1.93 -11.70 -26.88
C HIS A 99 0.55 -12.24 -26.49
N MET A 100 -0.52 -11.73 -27.10
CA MET A 100 -1.89 -12.20 -26.87
C MET A 100 -2.44 -12.86 -28.14
N PHE A 101 -3.04 -14.03 -27.98
CA PHE A 101 -3.52 -14.88 -29.08
C PHE A 101 -5.04 -15.03 -29.04
N ARG A 102 -5.65 -15.12 -30.23
CA ARG A 102 -7.11 -15.34 -30.39
C ARG A 102 -7.55 -16.78 -30.13
N SER A 103 -6.61 -17.73 -30.05
CA SER A 103 -6.89 -19.12 -29.70
C SER A 103 -5.68 -19.80 -29.02
N GLN A 104 -5.97 -20.81 -28.20
CA GLN A 104 -4.92 -21.65 -27.60
C GLN A 104 -4.14 -22.43 -28.66
N SER A 105 -4.79 -22.87 -29.73
CA SER A 105 -4.12 -23.57 -30.84
C SER A 105 -3.07 -22.68 -31.51
N ASP A 106 -3.38 -21.40 -31.72
CA ASP A 106 -2.46 -20.44 -32.31
C ASP A 106 -1.29 -20.16 -31.37
N ALA A 107 -1.56 -19.97 -30.07
CA ALA A 107 -0.53 -19.79 -29.05
C ALA A 107 0.45 -20.98 -29.04
N THR A 108 -0.05 -22.21 -29.00
CA THR A 108 0.79 -23.41 -29.00
C THR A 108 1.60 -23.55 -30.29
N LYS A 109 1.01 -23.29 -31.47
CA LYS A 109 1.73 -23.37 -32.76
C LYS A 109 2.84 -22.32 -32.88
N MET A 110 2.65 -21.14 -32.28
CA MET A 110 3.62 -20.05 -32.30
C MET A 110 4.61 -20.11 -31.13
N THR A 111 4.54 -21.13 -30.27
CA THR A 111 5.48 -21.31 -29.15
C THR A 111 6.68 -22.15 -29.58
N GLY A 112 7.84 -21.51 -29.72
CA GLY A 112 9.12 -22.19 -29.90
C GLY A 112 9.81 -22.51 -28.58
N SER A 113 10.98 -23.14 -28.64
CA SER A 113 11.76 -23.52 -27.45
C SER A 113 12.33 -22.32 -26.68
N ARG A 114 12.67 -21.23 -27.38
CA ARG A 114 13.22 -19.98 -26.79
C ARG A 114 12.68 -18.70 -27.44
N GLU A 115 11.77 -18.80 -28.39
CA GLU A 115 11.25 -17.66 -29.15
C GLU A 115 9.84 -17.91 -29.70
N THR A 116 9.20 -16.85 -30.21
CA THR A 116 7.91 -16.97 -30.90
C THR A 116 8.14 -17.35 -32.36
N VAL A 117 7.56 -18.46 -32.81
CA VAL A 117 7.70 -18.96 -34.18
C VAL A 117 6.70 -18.27 -35.11
N GLN A 118 7.14 -17.95 -36.33
CA GLN A 118 6.27 -17.37 -37.34
C GLN A 118 5.31 -18.43 -37.90
N VAL A 119 4.01 -18.19 -37.75
CA VAL A 119 2.97 -19.04 -38.33
C VAL A 119 2.16 -18.22 -39.34
N PRO A 120 2.08 -18.67 -40.61
CA PRO A 120 1.32 -17.97 -41.62
C PRO A 120 -0.15 -17.78 -41.24
N ASN A 121 -0.67 -16.60 -41.54
CA ASN A 121 -2.06 -16.19 -41.38
C ASN A 121 -2.57 -16.07 -39.93
N VAL A 122 -1.72 -16.25 -38.93
CA VAL A 122 -2.05 -16.00 -37.52
C VAL A 122 -1.80 -14.53 -37.17
N GLU A 123 -2.80 -13.88 -36.58
CA GLU A 123 -2.72 -12.51 -36.07
C GLU A 123 -2.59 -12.55 -34.54
N LEU A 124 -1.65 -11.78 -34.00
CA LEU A 124 -1.42 -11.66 -32.55
C LEU A 124 -1.18 -10.21 -32.14
N LEU A 125 -1.61 -9.86 -30.92
CA LEU A 125 -1.34 -8.56 -30.33
C LEU A 125 -0.03 -8.61 -29.55
N ARG A 126 0.84 -7.64 -29.77
CA ARG A 126 2.17 -7.54 -29.16
C ARG A 126 2.22 -6.37 -28.20
N VAL A 127 2.79 -6.59 -27.02
CA VAL A 127 3.21 -5.54 -26.10
C VAL A 127 4.69 -5.76 -25.79
N THR A 128 5.56 -4.86 -26.26
CA THR A 128 7.02 -4.94 -26.09
C THR A 128 7.53 -3.72 -25.34
N TYR A 129 8.61 -3.86 -24.57
CA TYR A 129 9.19 -2.76 -23.79
C TYR A 129 10.47 -2.24 -24.44
N GLU A 130 10.32 -1.25 -25.30
CA GLU A 130 11.42 -0.65 -26.05
C GLU A 130 12.05 0.52 -25.29
N ARG A 131 13.36 0.71 -25.47
CA ARG A 131 14.08 1.87 -24.93
C ARG A 131 13.64 3.14 -25.65
N GLU A 132 13.48 4.25 -24.91
CA GLU A 132 13.08 5.55 -25.49
C GLU A 132 13.95 5.96 -26.69
N ALA A 133 15.26 5.70 -26.63
CA ALA A 133 16.21 6.02 -27.69
C ALA A 133 15.93 5.33 -29.03
N LEU A 134 15.31 4.13 -28.99
CA LEU A 134 15.00 3.32 -30.17
C LEU A 134 13.59 3.58 -30.72
N MET A 135 12.77 4.35 -30.00
CA MET A 135 11.39 4.61 -30.38
C MET A 135 11.23 5.58 -31.54
N PHE A 136 10.19 5.34 -32.35
CA PHE A 136 9.76 6.26 -33.39
C PHE A 136 9.50 7.68 -32.84
N PRO A 137 9.85 8.74 -33.61
CA PRO A 137 9.67 10.13 -33.17
C PRO A 137 8.24 10.47 -32.70
N SER A 138 7.22 9.88 -33.32
CA SER A 138 5.81 10.06 -32.92
C SER A 138 5.51 9.52 -31.52
N ASN A 139 6.15 8.42 -31.12
CA ASN A 139 5.94 7.81 -29.80
C ASN A 139 6.68 8.61 -28.73
N ARG A 140 7.92 9.02 -29.01
CA ARG A 140 8.67 9.94 -28.13
C ARG A 140 7.91 11.25 -27.90
N LYS A 141 7.35 11.84 -28.96
CA LYS A 141 6.52 13.05 -28.84
C LYS A 141 5.29 12.81 -27.97
N MET A 142 4.59 11.69 -28.18
CA MET A 142 3.42 11.30 -27.37
C MET A 142 3.80 11.15 -25.89
N ILE A 143 4.85 10.37 -25.59
CA ILE A 143 5.37 10.14 -24.23
C ILE A 143 5.66 11.47 -23.52
N LYS A 144 6.40 12.37 -24.17
CA LYS A 144 6.74 13.68 -23.61
C LYS A 144 5.51 14.56 -23.43
N SER A 145 4.60 14.59 -24.41
CA SER A 145 3.42 15.45 -24.38
C SER A 145 2.38 15.06 -23.31
N LEU A 146 2.27 13.77 -23.02
CA LEU A 146 1.30 13.25 -22.04
C LEU A 146 1.94 12.92 -20.69
N SER A 147 3.25 13.13 -20.53
CA SER A 147 4.03 12.76 -19.34
C SER A 147 3.77 11.31 -18.94
N LEU A 148 3.95 10.39 -19.92
CA LEU A 148 3.65 8.98 -19.71
C LEU A 148 4.67 8.31 -18.78
N GLU A 149 4.21 7.38 -17.95
CA GLU A 149 5.03 6.68 -16.96
C GLU A 149 6.04 5.75 -17.64
N VAL A 150 7.28 5.80 -17.16
CA VAL A 150 8.38 4.94 -17.63
C VAL A 150 8.29 3.56 -16.98
N SER A 151 8.58 2.52 -17.77
CA SER A 151 8.74 1.14 -17.30
C SER A 151 10.22 0.86 -17.04
N GLY A 152 10.61 0.71 -15.77
CA GLY A 152 12.02 0.56 -15.41
C GLY A 152 12.79 1.88 -15.50
N SER A 153 13.99 1.85 -16.11
CA SER A 153 14.87 3.01 -16.23
C SER A 153 14.58 3.92 -17.43
N ASP A 154 14.28 3.32 -18.58
CA ASP A 154 14.27 4.01 -19.87
C ASP A 154 13.37 3.32 -20.92
N ARG A 155 12.44 2.47 -20.50
CA ARG A 155 11.59 1.69 -21.41
C ARG A 155 10.13 2.10 -21.36
N PHE A 156 9.44 1.92 -22.48
CA PHE A 156 8.01 2.19 -22.59
C PHE A 156 7.31 1.11 -23.41
N PRO A 157 6.02 0.82 -23.16
CA PRO A 157 5.28 -0.16 -23.93
C PRO A 157 5.05 0.30 -25.36
N VAL A 158 5.34 -0.59 -26.29
CA VAL A 158 4.98 -0.51 -27.71
C VAL A 158 3.95 -1.57 -28.00
N ILE A 159 2.79 -1.12 -28.47
CA ILE A 159 1.63 -1.97 -28.73
C ILE A 159 1.31 -1.98 -30.22
N ASP A 160 1.36 -3.15 -30.85
CA ASP A 160 0.93 -3.34 -32.23
C ASP A 160 0.28 -4.71 -32.44
N VAL A 161 -0.38 -4.88 -33.57
CA VAL A 161 -0.91 -6.18 -33.98
C VAL A 161 -0.15 -6.65 -35.21
N ALA A 162 0.43 -7.84 -35.10
CA ALA A 162 1.28 -8.43 -36.13
C ALA A 162 0.62 -9.64 -36.77
N ARG A 163 0.86 -9.81 -38.08
CA ARG A 163 0.43 -10.98 -38.85
C ARG A 163 1.51 -11.40 -39.84
N CYS A 164 1.89 -12.68 -39.82
CA CYS A 164 2.73 -13.26 -40.86
C CYS A 164 1.87 -13.67 -42.06
N THR A 165 2.28 -13.27 -43.27
CA THR A 165 1.59 -13.67 -44.50
C THR A 165 2.05 -15.04 -44.97
N SER A 166 1.31 -15.68 -45.90
CA SER A 166 1.73 -16.92 -46.57
C SER A 166 3.09 -16.83 -47.28
N SER A 167 3.59 -15.62 -47.54
CA SER A 167 4.90 -15.36 -48.15
C SER A 167 6.05 -15.24 -47.15
N GLY A 168 5.78 -15.35 -45.84
CA GLY A 168 6.77 -15.13 -44.78
C GLY A 168 6.98 -13.65 -44.42
N SER A 169 6.35 -12.70 -45.13
CA SER A 169 6.44 -11.28 -44.78
C SER A 169 5.50 -10.90 -43.62
N LEU A 170 5.96 -10.01 -42.75
CA LEU A 170 5.20 -9.48 -41.61
C LEU A 170 4.41 -8.24 -41.99
N ARG A 171 3.17 -8.15 -41.50
CA ARG A 171 2.32 -6.97 -41.59
C ARG A 171 1.90 -6.52 -40.20
N PHE A 172 1.89 -5.21 -40.00
CA PHE A 172 1.49 -4.58 -38.74
C PHE A 172 0.28 -3.67 -38.94
N ARG A 173 -0.59 -3.63 -37.92
CA ARG A 173 -1.69 -2.66 -37.82
C ARG A 173 -1.78 -2.08 -36.42
N HIS A 174 -2.47 -0.95 -36.31
CA HIS A 174 -2.84 -0.40 -35.01
C HIS A 174 -3.83 -1.32 -34.27
N PRO A 175 -3.74 -1.44 -32.93
CA PRO A 175 -4.75 -2.12 -32.14
C PRO A 175 -6.06 -1.31 -32.12
N SER A 176 -7.19 -1.99 -31.96
CA SER A 176 -8.49 -1.33 -31.74
C SER A 176 -8.63 -0.84 -30.31
N SER A 177 -9.61 0.03 -30.05
CA SER A 177 -9.90 0.51 -28.69
C SER A 177 -10.35 -0.61 -27.74
N GLU A 178 -11.08 -1.61 -28.23
CA GLU A 178 -11.44 -2.80 -27.45
C GLU A 178 -10.23 -3.70 -27.16
N GLU A 179 -9.32 -3.87 -28.12
CA GLU A 179 -8.09 -4.63 -27.92
C GLU A 179 -7.23 -3.96 -26.82
N LEU A 180 -7.15 -2.63 -26.81
CA LEU A 180 -6.45 -1.88 -25.77
C LEU A 180 -7.14 -1.95 -24.39
N LYS A 181 -8.47 -2.00 -24.32
CA LYS A 181 -9.21 -2.26 -23.07
C LYS A 181 -8.86 -3.61 -22.49
N PHE A 182 -8.80 -4.64 -23.33
CA PHE A 182 -8.43 -5.98 -22.91
C PHE A 182 -6.99 -6.03 -22.39
N VAL A 183 -6.05 -5.40 -23.11
CA VAL A 183 -4.64 -5.29 -22.71
C VAL A 183 -4.49 -4.59 -21.35
N TYR A 184 -5.22 -3.48 -21.13
CA TYR A 184 -5.21 -2.79 -19.85
C TYR A 184 -5.68 -3.71 -18.70
N ALA A 185 -6.82 -4.38 -18.88
CA ALA A 185 -7.39 -5.27 -17.87
C ALA A 185 -6.43 -6.43 -17.54
N PHE A 186 -5.84 -7.04 -18.57
CA PHE A 186 -4.83 -8.08 -18.40
C PHE A 186 -3.60 -7.57 -17.64
N MET A 187 -2.99 -6.45 -18.04
CA MET A 187 -1.80 -5.91 -17.37
C MET A 187 -2.04 -5.60 -15.89
N LYS A 188 -3.22 -5.06 -15.56
CA LYS A 188 -3.61 -4.81 -14.17
C LYS A 188 -3.76 -6.10 -13.38
N ALA A 189 -4.39 -7.12 -13.96
CA ALA A 189 -4.61 -8.40 -13.28
C ALA A 189 -3.31 -9.20 -13.11
N ILE A 190 -2.51 -9.34 -14.18
CA ILE A 190 -1.28 -10.12 -14.15
C ILE A 190 -0.20 -9.48 -13.27
N ALA A 191 -0.20 -8.16 -13.08
CA ALA A 191 0.67 -7.50 -12.12
C ALA A 191 0.35 -7.89 -10.65
N LEU A 192 -0.90 -8.26 -10.34
CA LEU A 192 -1.30 -8.76 -9.02
C LEU A 192 -1.03 -10.25 -8.87
N VAL A 193 -1.22 -10.99 -9.97
CA VAL A 193 -1.19 -12.46 -10.01
C VAL A 193 0.22 -13.03 -10.19
N HIS A 194 1.08 -12.41 -11.00
CA HIS A 194 2.43 -12.91 -11.28
C HIS A 194 3.26 -13.21 -10.00
N PRO A 195 3.24 -12.35 -8.97
CA PRO A 195 3.94 -12.64 -7.71
C PRO A 195 3.43 -13.89 -6.96
N LEU A 196 2.19 -14.31 -7.21
CA LEU A 196 1.56 -15.45 -6.52
C LEU A 196 1.91 -16.81 -7.13
N LEU A 197 2.52 -16.84 -8.31
CA LEU A 197 2.90 -18.08 -8.98
C LEU A 197 3.93 -18.85 -8.14
N GLN A 198 3.63 -20.11 -7.84
CA GLN A 198 4.51 -21.02 -7.08
C GLN A 198 5.30 -21.92 -8.03
N GLU A 199 6.59 -22.05 -7.79
CA GLU A 199 7.48 -22.90 -8.58
C GLU A 199 7.24 -24.38 -8.24
N ASP A 200 6.99 -25.20 -9.26
CA ASP A 200 6.87 -26.65 -9.14
C ASP A 200 8.28 -27.27 -9.08
N LYS A 201 8.72 -27.59 -7.86
CA LYS A 201 10.05 -28.16 -7.59
C LYS A 201 10.15 -29.66 -7.87
N GLU A 202 9.03 -30.36 -8.08
CA GLU A 202 8.98 -31.82 -8.19
C GLU A 202 8.56 -32.34 -9.58
N GLY A 203 7.85 -31.53 -10.38
CA GLY A 203 7.24 -31.95 -11.65
C GLY A 203 8.02 -31.66 -12.94
N GLY A 204 9.15 -30.93 -12.89
CA GLY A 204 9.95 -30.58 -14.07
C GLY A 204 10.94 -31.67 -14.54
N PRO A 205 11.24 -31.80 -15.84
CA PRO A 205 12.35 -32.65 -16.30
C PRO A 205 13.66 -32.18 -15.65
N LYS A 206 14.37 -33.08 -14.95
CA LYS A 206 15.61 -32.78 -14.18
C LYS A 206 16.77 -32.15 -14.99
N TRP A 207 16.60 -31.99 -16.30
CA TRP A 207 17.57 -31.45 -17.24
C TRP A 207 17.13 -30.13 -17.89
N SER A 208 15.95 -29.59 -17.57
CA SER A 208 15.50 -28.30 -18.13
C SER A 208 15.90 -27.13 -17.23
N SER A 209 16.55 -26.11 -17.80
CA SER A 209 16.82 -24.82 -17.12
C SER A 209 15.57 -23.91 -17.00
N LEU A 210 14.39 -24.45 -17.29
CA LEU A 210 13.12 -23.73 -17.37
C LEU A 210 12.38 -23.95 -16.03
N MET A 211 12.03 -22.85 -15.35
CA MET A 211 11.17 -22.89 -14.16
C MET A 211 9.81 -23.46 -14.56
N HIS A 212 9.25 -24.37 -13.76
CA HIS A 212 7.88 -24.85 -13.95
C HIS A 212 7.01 -24.27 -12.83
N PHE A 213 5.73 -24.04 -13.10
CA PHE A 213 4.79 -23.51 -12.11
C PHE A 213 3.69 -24.51 -11.82
N GLU A 214 3.27 -24.57 -10.56
CA GLU A 214 2.08 -25.32 -10.19
C GLU A 214 0.85 -24.80 -10.96
N PRO A 215 -0.13 -25.68 -11.26
CA PRO A 215 -1.38 -25.24 -11.84
C PRO A 215 -2.02 -24.14 -10.98
N PHE A 216 -2.36 -23.03 -11.63
CA PHE A 216 -2.77 -21.82 -10.97
C PHE A 216 -4.00 -21.25 -11.66
N ILE A 217 -4.99 -20.81 -10.88
CA ILE A 217 -6.13 -20.04 -11.37
C ILE A 217 -6.52 -19.02 -10.30
N GLU A 218 -6.51 -17.75 -10.66
CA GLU A 218 -6.93 -16.67 -9.77
C GLU A 218 -7.81 -15.68 -10.49
N THR A 219 -8.78 -15.12 -9.76
CA THR A 219 -9.67 -14.08 -10.26
C THR A 219 -9.50 -12.83 -9.42
N VAL A 220 -9.20 -11.71 -10.08
CA VAL A 220 -9.00 -10.41 -9.44
C VAL A 220 -9.94 -9.37 -10.01
N ASP A 221 -10.46 -8.49 -9.16
CA ASP A 221 -11.27 -7.37 -9.60
C ASP A 221 -10.38 -6.24 -10.10
N VAL A 222 -10.51 -5.91 -11.38
CA VAL A 222 -9.80 -4.80 -12.02
C VAL A 222 -10.76 -3.63 -12.18
N GLN A 223 -10.34 -2.47 -11.68
CA GLN A 223 -11.09 -1.24 -11.85
C GLN A 223 -10.85 -0.62 -13.23
N TRP A 224 -11.93 -0.29 -13.95
CA TRP A 224 -11.85 0.49 -15.17
C TRP A 224 -11.43 1.94 -14.89
N PRO A 225 -10.64 2.57 -15.79
CA PRO A 225 -10.37 4.00 -15.71
C PRO A 225 -11.68 4.80 -15.78
N GLN A 226 -11.75 5.90 -15.05
CA GLN A 226 -12.96 6.73 -14.93
C GLN A 226 -13.48 7.21 -16.29
N GLU A 227 -12.61 7.32 -17.30
CA GLU A 227 -12.93 7.77 -18.64
C GLU A 227 -13.60 6.70 -19.52
N MET A 228 -13.68 5.45 -19.06
CA MET A 228 -14.17 4.32 -19.84
C MET A 228 -15.53 3.75 -19.41
N ALA A 229 -15.95 3.99 -18.17
CA ALA A 229 -17.15 3.41 -17.59
C ALA A 229 -18.14 4.49 -17.12
N LYS A 230 -19.41 4.14 -16.98
CA LYS A 230 -20.44 4.99 -16.34
C LYS A 230 -20.29 4.96 -14.80
N GLY A 231 -19.07 5.14 -14.28
CA GLY A 231 -18.75 5.04 -12.85
C GLY A 231 -17.65 4.03 -12.51
N TYR A 232 -17.48 3.74 -11.23
CA TYR A 232 -16.47 2.83 -10.64
C TYR A 232 -16.76 1.34 -10.92
N ASP A 233 -16.99 0.96 -12.19
CA ASP A 233 -17.24 -0.43 -12.54
C ASP A 233 -15.95 -1.27 -12.40
N LEU A 234 -16.05 -2.34 -11.61
CA LEU A 234 -15.05 -3.38 -11.50
C LEU A 234 -15.33 -4.47 -12.55
N VAL A 235 -14.28 -5.05 -13.11
CA VAL A 235 -14.36 -6.25 -13.96
C VAL A 235 -13.55 -7.38 -13.33
N ALA A 236 -14.17 -8.54 -13.18
CA ALA A 236 -13.47 -9.75 -12.77
C ALA A 236 -12.55 -10.21 -13.91
N VAL A 237 -11.26 -10.37 -13.62
CA VAL A 237 -10.27 -10.91 -14.55
C VAL A 237 -9.70 -12.19 -13.98
N THR A 238 -9.95 -13.30 -14.67
CA THR A 238 -9.41 -14.62 -14.31
C THR A 238 -8.16 -14.91 -15.13
N ILE A 239 -7.08 -15.32 -14.46
CA ILE A 239 -5.82 -15.73 -15.05
C ILE A 239 -5.55 -17.18 -14.64
N SER A 240 -5.26 -18.05 -15.61
CA SER A 240 -4.93 -19.46 -15.36
C SER A 240 -3.60 -19.87 -16.01
N HIS A 241 -2.90 -20.82 -15.41
CA HIS A 241 -1.74 -21.49 -15.97
C HIS A 241 -1.78 -22.98 -15.57
N PRO A 242 -1.81 -23.94 -16.51
CA PRO A 242 -1.91 -23.77 -17.96
C PRO A 242 -3.29 -23.22 -18.41
N PRO A 243 -3.47 -22.86 -19.69
CA PRO A 243 -4.74 -22.37 -20.21
C PRO A 243 -5.82 -23.47 -20.23
N GLY A 244 -7.04 -23.15 -19.81
CA GLY A 244 -8.21 -24.02 -20.00
C GLY A 244 -8.68 -24.81 -18.77
N GLN A 245 -8.14 -24.58 -17.57
CA GLN A 245 -8.74 -25.10 -16.34
C GLN A 245 -10.02 -24.32 -16.02
N ALA A 246 -11.19 -24.90 -16.30
CA ALA A 246 -12.46 -24.39 -15.77
C ALA A 246 -12.59 -24.86 -14.32
N TYR A 247 -12.97 -23.96 -13.40
CA TYR A 247 -13.39 -24.33 -12.06
C TYR A 247 -14.59 -25.30 -12.18
N GLU A 248 -14.38 -26.59 -11.94
CA GLU A 248 -15.50 -27.51 -11.75
C GLU A 248 -16.13 -27.19 -10.39
N GLU A 249 -17.29 -26.53 -10.45
CA GLU A 249 -18.12 -26.23 -9.30
C GLU A 249 -18.66 -27.56 -8.72
N LYS A 250 -17.89 -28.18 -7.81
CA LYS A 250 -18.43 -29.26 -6.98
C LYS A 250 -19.48 -28.65 -6.06
N ALA A 251 -20.74 -28.97 -6.33
CA ALA A 251 -21.85 -28.68 -5.46
C ALA A 251 -21.63 -29.35 -4.10
N SER A 252 -21.11 -28.59 -3.13
CA SER A 252 -21.09 -28.95 -1.72
C SER A 252 -21.75 -27.82 -0.94
N THR A 253 -22.93 -28.10 -0.42
CA THR A 253 -23.66 -27.31 0.55
C THR A 253 -22.83 -27.15 1.83
N THR A 254 -22.13 -26.02 1.98
CA THR A 254 -21.91 -25.30 3.24
C THR A 254 -21.05 -24.06 2.97
N ALA A 255 -21.51 -22.91 3.43
CA ALA A 255 -20.78 -21.65 3.40
C ALA A 255 -19.53 -21.72 4.30
N SER A 256 -18.53 -20.91 3.95
CA SER A 256 -17.29 -20.55 4.68
C SER A 256 -15.97 -21.20 4.24
N SER A 257 -14.93 -20.37 4.32
CA SER A 257 -13.48 -20.62 4.32
C SER A 257 -12.73 -20.67 2.97
N THR A 258 -11.93 -19.62 2.74
CA THR A 258 -10.72 -19.59 1.90
C THR A 258 -9.55 -20.24 2.66
N PRO A 259 -8.80 -21.20 2.10
CA PRO A 259 -7.61 -21.76 2.74
C PRO A 259 -6.33 -21.21 2.09
N THR A 260 -5.56 -20.42 2.83
CA THR A 260 -4.17 -20.07 2.50
C THR A 260 -3.25 -21.06 3.22
N LYS A 261 -2.64 -22.01 2.49
CA LYS A 261 -1.51 -22.80 2.99
C LYS A 261 -0.23 -22.22 2.40
N TYR A 262 0.61 -21.66 3.27
CA TYR A 262 1.97 -21.24 2.97
C TYR A 262 2.89 -22.46 2.99
N ALA A 263 3.65 -22.67 1.91
CA ALA A 263 4.78 -23.58 1.88
C ALA A 263 6.05 -22.82 2.30
N GLU A 264 6.79 -23.37 3.25
CA GLU A 264 8.05 -22.85 3.77
C GLU A 264 9.15 -22.91 2.70
N LEU A 265 9.96 -21.85 2.58
CA LEU A 265 11.20 -21.86 1.82
C LEU A 265 12.40 -21.81 2.76
N SER A 266 13.27 -22.82 2.63
CA SER A 266 14.52 -23.00 3.33
C SER A 266 15.63 -22.05 2.86
N LYS A 267 16.44 -21.63 3.84
CA LYS A 267 17.78 -20.98 3.78
C LYS A 267 18.66 -21.54 2.64
N GLU A 268 19.63 -20.84 2.06
CA GLU A 268 20.58 -19.83 2.55
C GLU A 268 21.35 -19.32 1.31
N GLU A 269 21.75 -18.04 1.26
CA GLU A 269 23.09 -17.67 0.77
C GLU A 269 23.37 -16.19 1.13
N SER A 270 24.51 -16.01 1.80
CA SER A 270 25.06 -14.79 2.39
C SER A 270 25.43 -13.71 1.36
N PHE A 271 25.37 -12.42 1.73
CA PHE A 271 26.49 -11.48 1.60
C PHE A 271 26.23 -10.14 2.35
N VAL A 272 26.97 -9.98 3.46
CA VAL A 272 27.71 -8.81 3.99
C VAL A 272 26.98 -7.57 4.58
N ASP A 273 27.24 -7.42 5.89
CA ASP A 273 27.29 -6.25 6.78
C ASP A 273 26.12 -5.26 6.86
N ILE A 274 25.22 -5.51 7.80
CA ILE A 274 24.50 -4.45 8.51
C ILE A 274 24.60 -4.70 10.01
N ARG A 275 25.17 -3.71 10.70
CA ARG A 275 25.50 -3.71 12.13
C ARG A 275 24.38 -4.29 13.00
N VAL A 276 24.76 -5.28 13.78
CA VAL A 276 24.02 -5.80 14.92
C VAL A 276 23.70 -4.65 15.88
N TYR A 277 22.44 -4.21 15.93
CA TYR A 277 21.93 -3.41 17.05
C TYR A 277 21.53 -4.35 18.19
N LEU A 278 22.52 -4.75 18.99
CA LEU A 278 22.29 -4.97 20.41
C LEU A 278 22.13 -3.57 21.04
N ASN A 279 21.07 -3.33 21.82
CA ASN A 279 21.13 -2.70 23.14
C ASN A 279 19.81 -2.08 23.60
N GLY A 280 19.62 -2.09 24.93
CA GLY A 280 18.54 -1.42 25.63
C GLY A 280 18.56 0.11 25.51
N SER A 281 17.56 0.75 26.11
CA SER A 281 17.35 2.20 26.15
C SER A 281 18.61 3.01 26.47
N LEU A 282 19.34 3.43 25.43
CA LEU A 282 20.47 4.33 25.53
C LEU A 282 19.94 5.77 25.46
N LYS A 283 20.00 6.50 26.57
CA LYS A 283 19.77 7.95 26.57
C LYS A 283 20.85 8.62 25.72
N GLN A 284 20.56 9.74 25.09
CA GLN A 284 21.50 10.50 24.27
C GLN A 284 21.64 11.92 24.81
N CYS A 285 22.86 12.46 24.75
CA CYS A 285 23.08 13.83 25.15
C CYS A 285 22.44 14.79 24.13
N ALA A 286 21.54 15.66 24.57
CA ALA A 286 20.91 16.66 23.70
C ALA A 286 21.88 17.69 23.07
N ALA A 287 23.14 17.76 23.54
CA ALA A 287 24.13 18.71 23.05
C ALA A 287 25.13 18.10 22.05
N CYS A 288 25.49 16.84 22.22
CA CYS A 288 26.55 16.19 21.43
C CYS A 288 26.16 14.81 20.90
N GLU A 289 24.90 14.39 21.11
CA GLU A 289 24.29 13.15 20.61
C GLU A 289 24.96 11.86 21.09
N LYS A 290 26.01 11.96 21.91
CA LYS A 290 26.69 10.81 22.50
C LYS A 290 25.74 10.03 23.40
N GLU A 291 25.74 8.71 23.24
CA GLU A 291 25.02 7.77 24.09
C GLU A 291 25.49 7.84 25.55
N ILE A 292 24.54 7.70 26.45
CA ILE A 292 24.68 7.79 27.90
C ILE A 292 24.05 6.55 28.52
N HIS A 293 24.81 5.86 29.37
CA HIS A 293 24.25 4.81 30.22
C HIS A 293 23.42 5.47 31.34
N GLY A 294 22.19 4.99 31.55
CA GLY A 294 21.15 5.68 32.33
C GLY A 294 21.55 6.22 33.72
N GLU A 295 22.49 5.57 34.41
CA GLU A 295 22.99 6.01 35.72
C GLU A 295 23.90 7.26 35.68
N GLN A 296 24.42 7.63 34.50
CA GLN A 296 25.36 8.74 34.29
C GLN A 296 24.71 9.97 33.63
N ALA A 297 23.41 9.91 33.37
CA ALA A 297 22.65 10.96 32.69
C ALA A 297 22.35 12.15 33.60
N LEU A 298 22.88 13.32 33.25
CA LEU A 298 22.55 14.58 33.93
C LEU A 298 21.33 15.21 33.28
N SER A 299 20.28 15.45 34.06
CA SER A 299 19.12 16.21 33.59
C SER A 299 19.25 17.69 33.93
N CYS A 300 18.63 18.56 33.14
CA CYS A 300 18.57 19.99 33.47
C CYS A 300 17.92 20.21 34.84
N GLY A 301 18.62 20.84 35.79
CA GLY A 301 18.12 21.02 37.15
C GLY A 301 16.85 21.86 37.29
N ARG A 302 16.51 22.67 36.27
CA ARG A 302 15.31 23.54 36.28
C ARG A 302 14.09 22.87 35.65
N CYS A 303 14.22 22.36 34.43
CA CYS A 303 13.09 21.79 33.70
C CYS A 303 13.00 20.27 33.77
N ARG A 304 14.09 19.56 34.10
CA ARG A 304 14.22 18.09 34.13
C ARG A 304 13.97 17.34 32.81
N ALA A 305 13.50 18.04 31.78
CA ALA A 305 13.23 17.49 30.47
C ALA A 305 14.49 17.06 29.70
N VAL A 306 15.54 17.89 29.68
CA VAL A 306 16.68 17.66 28.77
C VAL A 306 17.80 16.87 29.46
N VAL A 307 18.34 15.89 28.74
CA VAL A 307 19.38 14.97 29.21
C VAL A 307 20.76 15.29 28.62
N TYR A 308 21.81 15.18 29.44
CA TYR A 308 23.20 15.51 29.10
C TYR A 308 24.19 14.46 29.61
N CYS A 309 25.30 14.27 28.88
CA CYS A 309 26.41 13.42 29.32
C CYS A 309 27.34 14.11 30.32
N SER A 310 27.32 15.45 30.39
CA SER A 310 28.20 16.23 31.25
C SER A 310 27.66 17.64 31.52
N SER A 311 28.14 18.28 32.58
CA SER A 311 27.85 19.68 32.89
C SER A 311 28.40 20.66 31.84
N VAL A 312 29.43 20.24 31.07
CA VAL A 312 29.98 21.01 29.94
C VAL A 312 28.96 21.09 28.82
N CYS A 313 28.45 19.94 28.38
CA CYS A 313 27.39 19.84 27.36
C CYS A 313 26.12 20.58 27.80
N GLN A 314 25.74 20.48 29.08
CA GLN A 314 24.62 21.24 29.62
C GLN A 314 24.81 22.75 29.48
N LYS A 315 25.97 23.29 29.88
CA LYS A 315 26.27 24.73 29.79
C LYS A 315 26.28 25.21 28.35
N GLN A 316 26.85 24.41 27.44
CA GLN A 316 26.89 24.71 26.01
C GLN A 316 25.48 24.79 25.42
N HIS A 317 24.68 23.73 25.54
CA HIS A 317 23.33 23.68 25.00
C HIS A 317 22.41 24.74 25.64
N THR A 318 22.61 25.03 26.94
CA THR A 318 21.92 26.14 27.62
C THR A 318 22.22 27.47 26.94
N LYS A 319 23.47 27.74 26.58
CA LYS A 319 23.85 29.00 25.93
C LYS A 319 23.29 29.12 24.51
N GLU A 320 23.29 28.02 23.76
CA GLU A 320 22.93 28.00 22.34
C GLU A 320 21.42 28.07 22.12
N THR A 321 20.65 27.15 22.71
CA THR A 321 19.24 26.96 22.35
C THR A 321 18.34 26.67 23.56
N HIS A 322 18.80 25.94 24.57
CA HIS A 322 17.93 25.48 25.65
C HIS A 322 17.45 26.58 26.60
N LYS A 323 18.21 27.66 26.82
CA LYS A 323 17.83 28.71 27.78
C LYS A 323 16.48 29.35 27.46
N SER A 324 16.15 29.58 26.18
CA SER A 324 14.85 30.13 25.78
C SER A 324 13.71 29.12 25.96
N MET A 325 13.98 27.83 25.76
CA MET A 325 12.98 26.75 25.84
C MET A 325 12.79 26.16 27.24
N CYS A 326 13.74 26.39 28.16
CA CYS A 326 13.76 25.78 29.49
C CYS A 326 12.48 26.07 30.31
N GLY A 327 11.94 27.28 30.20
CA GLY A 327 10.68 27.65 30.87
C GLY A 327 9.47 26.88 30.32
N LEU A 328 9.40 26.73 28.99
CA LEU A 328 8.34 25.96 28.32
C LEU A 328 8.42 24.48 28.71
N TYR A 329 9.62 23.89 28.68
CA TYR A 329 9.80 22.48 29.04
C TYR A 329 9.46 22.21 30.50
N LYS A 330 9.73 23.17 31.40
CA LYS A 330 9.32 23.06 32.81
C LYS A 330 7.80 22.98 32.93
N ALA A 331 7.07 23.84 32.21
CA ALA A 331 5.61 23.82 32.22
C ALA A 331 5.04 22.51 31.64
N MET A 332 5.65 21.96 30.58
CA MET A 332 5.26 20.67 30.00
C MET A 332 5.50 19.51 30.97
N MET A 333 6.65 19.49 31.67
CA MET A 333 6.94 18.48 32.69
C MET A 333 6.01 18.56 33.90
N GLU A 334 5.52 19.74 34.26
CA GLU A 334 4.55 19.92 35.35
C GLU A 334 3.18 19.27 35.04
N ARG A 335 2.90 18.95 33.77
CA ARG A 335 1.68 18.25 33.33
C ARG A 335 1.83 16.73 33.24
N GLU A 336 2.98 16.17 33.59
CA GLU A 336 3.24 14.72 33.48
C GLU A 336 2.19 13.87 34.19
N GLU A 337 1.85 14.21 35.44
CA GLU A 337 0.85 13.50 36.24
C GLU A 337 -0.58 13.61 35.66
N GLU A 338 -0.92 14.74 35.03
CA GLU A 338 -2.21 14.95 34.35
C GLU A 338 -2.32 14.09 33.08
N LEU A 339 -1.20 13.89 32.38
CA LEU A 339 -1.14 13.18 31.11
C LEU A 339 -0.97 11.67 31.27
N GLU A 340 -0.55 11.20 32.44
CA GLU A 340 -0.43 9.78 32.75
C GLU A 340 -1.80 9.11 32.93
N MET A 341 -1.94 7.87 32.44
CA MET A 341 -3.20 7.11 32.55
C MET A 341 -3.08 6.01 33.60
N ASN A 342 -3.45 6.34 34.84
CA ASN A 342 -3.32 5.44 36.00
C ASN A 342 -4.43 4.38 36.13
N ILE A 343 -5.24 4.16 35.09
CA ILE A 343 -6.32 3.17 35.11
C ILE A 343 -5.84 1.76 34.75
N PHE A 344 -4.69 1.63 34.08
CA PHE A 344 -4.22 0.36 33.55
C PHE A 344 -3.38 -0.41 34.58
N MET A 345 -3.50 -1.74 34.56
CA MET A 345 -2.76 -2.63 35.46
C MET A 345 -1.47 -3.20 34.83
N PHE A 346 -1.28 -3.02 33.53
CA PHE A 346 -0.04 -3.38 32.85
C PHE A 346 0.98 -2.24 32.91
N ALA A 347 2.27 -2.57 32.75
CA ALA A 347 3.33 -1.57 32.74
C ALA A 347 3.12 -0.58 31.58
N CYS A 348 2.86 0.69 31.89
CA CYS A 348 2.67 1.75 30.90
C CYS A 348 3.99 2.44 30.50
N ASP A 349 5.10 1.72 30.63
CA ASP A 349 6.43 2.16 30.27
C ASP A 349 7.11 1.08 29.42
N ALA A 350 7.40 1.41 28.16
CA ALA A 350 8.03 0.52 27.20
C ALA A 350 9.47 0.95 26.86
N ASP A 351 10.26 1.30 27.87
CA ASP A 351 11.70 1.59 27.78
C ASP A 351 12.48 0.60 26.88
N GLN A 352 12.20 -0.69 27.01
CA GLN A 352 12.75 -1.75 26.17
C GLN A 352 11.59 -2.52 25.53
N PRO A 353 11.14 -2.12 24.32
CA PRO A 353 9.91 -2.64 23.74
C PRO A 353 9.85 -4.17 23.64
N CYS A 354 10.97 -4.83 23.32
CA CYS A 354 11.02 -6.30 23.28
C CYS A 354 10.77 -6.91 24.67
N LYS A 355 11.45 -6.43 25.72
CA LYS A 355 11.27 -6.94 27.09
C LYS A 355 9.89 -6.62 27.64
N TRP A 356 9.36 -5.45 27.31
CA TRP A 356 8.00 -5.06 27.65
C TRP A 356 6.99 -6.04 27.03
N LEU A 357 7.07 -6.29 25.73
CA LEU A 357 6.23 -7.28 25.06
C LEU A 357 6.43 -8.71 25.59
N GLU A 358 7.64 -9.07 26.01
CA GLU A 358 7.94 -10.39 26.63
C GLU A 358 7.26 -10.52 27.99
N SER A 359 7.28 -9.47 28.81
CA SER A 359 6.60 -9.44 30.12
C SER A 359 5.08 -9.61 29.98
N LEU A 360 4.53 -9.21 28.84
CA LEU A 360 3.13 -9.36 28.48
C LEU A 360 2.84 -10.67 27.70
N GLY A 361 3.86 -11.48 27.40
CA GLY A 361 3.71 -12.75 26.68
C GLY A 361 3.33 -12.63 25.19
N ILE A 362 3.42 -11.42 24.61
CA ILE A 362 2.96 -11.09 23.25
C ILE A 362 4.10 -10.70 22.29
N HIS A 363 5.35 -10.76 22.75
CA HIS A 363 6.52 -10.51 21.90
C HIS A 363 6.56 -11.46 20.69
N GLN A 364 6.85 -10.91 19.51
CA GLN A 364 6.93 -11.64 18.24
C GLN A 364 5.59 -12.22 17.74
N LYS A 365 4.44 -11.83 18.30
CA LYS A 365 3.13 -12.39 17.96
C LYS A 365 2.18 -11.36 17.34
N GLY A 366 1.32 -11.81 16.43
CA GLY A 366 0.24 -11.01 15.85
C GLY A 366 0.66 -9.61 15.37
N MET A 367 -0.20 -8.63 15.64
CA MET A 367 -0.02 -7.20 15.36
C MET A 367 1.07 -6.54 16.23
N TRP A 368 1.38 -7.12 17.39
CA TRP A 368 2.37 -6.60 18.35
C TRP A 368 3.79 -6.59 17.82
N ARG A 369 4.05 -7.35 16.75
CA ARG A 369 5.34 -7.37 16.04
C ARG A 369 5.78 -6.00 15.52
N ARG A 370 4.85 -5.05 15.32
CA ARG A 370 5.18 -3.66 14.97
C ARG A 370 5.49 -2.75 16.16
N LYS A 371 5.28 -3.20 17.39
CA LYS A 371 5.60 -2.42 18.60
C LYS A 371 7.07 -2.54 19.03
N CYS A 372 7.90 -3.28 18.29
CA CYS A 372 9.33 -3.38 18.52
C CYS A 372 10.12 -3.43 17.21
N SER A 373 11.44 -3.28 17.28
CA SER A 373 12.32 -3.19 16.10
C SER A 373 12.66 -4.53 15.44
N CYS A 374 12.25 -5.67 16.01
CA CYS A 374 12.61 -6.99 15.49
C CYS A 374 12.15 -7.25 14.06
N TYR A 375 11.03 -6.66 13.63
CA TYR A 375 10.51 -6.75 12.26
C TYR A 375 10.66 -5.45 11.47
N SER A 376 11.56 -4.54 11.88
CA SER A 376 11.83 -3.30 11.14
C SER A 376 12.30 -3.54 9.70
N HIS A 377 12.93 -4.70 9.43
CA HIS A 377 13.34 -5.13 8.10
C HIS A 377 12.17 -5.53 7.18
N CYS A 378 10.99 -5.83 7.75
CA CYS A 378 9.80 -6.13 6.96
C CYS A 378 9.08 -4.82 6.58
N PRO A 379 8.75 -4.59 5.29
CA PRO A 379 7.93 -3.45 4.90
C PRO A 379 6.59 -3.45 5.62
N PHE A 380 6.05 -2.26 5.92
CA PHE A 380 4.72 -2.11 6.53
C PHE A 380 3.63 -2.82 5.72
N GLY A 381 2.62 -3.37 6.38
CA GLY A 381 1.53 -4.14 5.77
C GLY A 381 1.92 -5.53 5.26
N LEU A 382 3.20 -5.92 5.33
CA LEU A 382 3.71 -7.21 4.84
C LEU A 382 4.34 -8.05 5.97
N LEU A 383 3.88 -7.91 7.22
CA LEU A 383 4.31 -8.85 8.27
C LEU A 383 3.93 -10.30 7.89
N PRO A 384 4.86 -11.27 8.00
CA PRO A 384 4.55 -12.67 7.71
C PRO A 384 3.41 -13.20 8.58
N VAL A 385 2.33 -13.71 8.02
CA VAL A 385 1.21 -14.23 8.83
C VAL A 385 1.53 -15.66 9.25
N LYS A 386 1.70 -15.90 10.56
CA LYS A 386 2.03 -17.24 11.10
C LYS A 386 0.82 -18.05 11.58
N GLY A 387 -0.42 -17.54 11.44
CA GLY A 387 -1.64 -18.17 11.94
C GLY A 387 -2.93 -17.61 11.31
N GLY A 388 -4.10 -18.12 11.73
CA GLY A 388 -5.42 -17.60 11.28
C GLY A 388 -5.81 -16.28 11.93
N LEU A 389 -7.03 -15.77 11.68
CA LEU A 389 -7.53 -14.49 12.24
C LEU A 389 -7.43 -14.42 13.79
N TRP A 390 -7.55 -15.56 14.47
CA TRP A 390 -7.42 -15.70 15.92
C TRP A 390 -6.01 -15.40 16.46
N ASP A 391 -4.98 -15.41 15.61
CA ASP A 391 -3.60 -15.06 15.96
C ASP A 391 -3.28 -13.57 15.74
N ALA A 392 -4.24 -12.77 15.27
CA ALA A 392 -4.03 -11.34 15.01
C ALA A 392 -3.65 -10.55 16.29
N TRP A 393 -4.27 -10.87 17.43
CA TRP A 393 -3.95 -10.27 18.73
C TRP A 393 -2.80 -10.97 19.47
N GLY A 394 -2.11 -11.91 18.80
CA GLY A 394 -0.92 -12.57 19.33
C GLY A 394 -1.20 -13.61 20.41
N GLY A 395 -2.34 -14.31 20.32
CA GLY A 395 -2.72 -15.38 21.24
C GLY A 395 -3.08 -14.90 22.65
N LEU A 396 -3.51 -13.64 22.80
CA LEU A 396 -4.21 -13.18 24.00
C LEU A 396 -5.47 -14.03 24.23
N ASN A 397 -5.89 -14.18 25.48
CA ASN A 397 -7.11 -14.90 25.82
C ASN A 397 -8.35 -14.19 25.21
N ASP A 398 -9.42 -14.92 24.91
CA ASP A 398 -10.65 -14.37 24.28
C ASP A 398 -11.35 -13.25 25.10
N GLU A 399 -10.98 -13.09 26.38
CA GLU A 399 -11.46 -12.03 27.27
C GLU A 399 -10.51 -10.82 27.35
N GLU A 400 -9.31 -10.89 26.74
CA GLU A 400 -8.27 -9.87 26.81
C GLU A 400 -8.14 -9.05 25.52
N PHE A 401 -8.98 -9.28 24.51
CA PHE A 401 -9.04 -8.46 23.30
C PHE A 401 -10.48 -8.25 22.84
N PRO A 402 -10.79 -7.17 22.10
CA PRO A 402 -12.15 -6.93 21.64
C PRO A 402 -12.57 -8.00 20.64
N ARG A 403 -13.64 -8.74 20.95
CA ARG A 403 -14.22 -9.74 20.05
C ARG A 403 -14.70 -9.07 18.76
N ASP A 404 -14.49 -9.76 17.64
CA ASP A 404 -14.90 -9.32 16.30
C ASP A 404 -16.42 -9.44 16.10
N SER A 405 -17.15 -8.60 16.83
CA SER A 405 -18.61 -8.58 16.86
C SER A 405 -19.14 -7.22 17.32
N SER A 406 -20.30 -6.86 16.77
CA SER A 406 -21.08 -5.70 17.19
C SER A 406 -21.79 -5.92 18.52
N PHE A 407 -22.14 -4.82 19.21
CA PHE A 407 -22.79 -4.86 20.52
C PHE A 407 -24.26 -5.35 20.44
N GLN A 408 -24.51 -6.57 20.88
CA GLN A 408 -25.86 -7.19 20.86
C GLN A 408 -26.86 -6.52 21.83
N HIS A 409 -26.37 -5.89 22.91
CA HIS A 409 -27.22 -5.42 24.02
C HIS A 409 -27.82 -4.01 23.85
N HIS A 410 -27.35 -3.20 22.90
CA HIS A 410 -27.90 -1.85 22.63
C HIS A 410 -28.99 -1.79 21.56
N VAL A 411 -29.37 -2.94 20.99
CA VAL A 411 -30.46 -3.05 20.00
C VAL A 411 -31.84 -3.13 20.68
N ARG A 412 -31.89 -3.24 22.02
CA ARG A 412 -33.13 -3.56 22.75
C ARG A 412 -34.19 -2.44 22.76
N ASP A 413 -33.82 -1.19 22.48
CA ASP A 413 -34.74 -0.03 22.49
C ASP A 413 -35.08 0.55 21.11
N GLY A 414 -34.81 -0.17 20.01
CA GLY A 414 -35.26 0.23 18.67
C GLY A 414 -34.63 1.50 18.08
N MET A 415 -33.66 2.11 18.77
CA MET A 415 -32.92 3.30 18.33
C MET A 415 -31.41 3.01 18.24
N SER A 416 -30.90 2.79 17.02
CA SER A 416 -29.45 2.71 16.76
C SER A 416 -28.82 4.09 16.93
N SER A 417 -28.20 4.33 18.08
CA SER A 417 -27.38 5.53 18.33
C SER A 417 -25.90 5.15 18.35
N PRO A 418 -24.97 6.03 17.92
CA PRO A 418 -23.55 5.75 18.01
C PRO A 418 -23.14 5.75 19.49
N ILE A 419 -22.26 4.83 19.89
CA ILE A 419 -21.83 4.70 21.28
C ILE A 419 -20.80 5.78 21.60
N LEU A 420 -21.23 6.94 22.07
CA LEU A 420 -20.33 8.04 22.39
C LEU A 420 -19.51 7.69 23.64
N LEU A 421 -18.21 7.51 23.45
CA LEU A 421 -17.25 7.17 24.50
C LEU A 421 -16.43 8.40 24.89
N SER A 422 -16.24 8.61 26.19
CA SER A 422 -15.44 9.70 26.74
C SER A 422 -13.96 9.36 26.94
N GLY A 423 -13.60 8.06 26.94
CA GLY A 423 -12.21 7.61 27.04
C GLY A 423 -12.08 6.10 27.30
N TRP A 424 -10.87 5.68 27.65
CA TRP A 424 -10.53 4.26 27.81
C TRP A 424 -11.33 3.50 28.87
N SER A 425 -11.65 4.12 30.01
CA SER A 425 -12.43 3.45 31.07
C SER A 425 -13.80 2.99 30.58
N GLU A 426 -14.51 3.85 29.83
CA GLU A 426 -15.79 3.48 29.23
C GLU A 426 -15.64 2.43 28.15
N TYR A 427 -14.59 2.51 27.33
CA TYR A 427 -14.32 1.52 26.29
C TYR A 427 -14.04 0.12 26.87
N TYR A 428 -13.16 0.02 27.89
CA TYR A 428 -12.84 -1.25 28.53
C TYR A 428 -14.06 -1.84 29.22
N ASN A 429 -14.87 -1.02 29.90
CA ASN A 429 -16.13 -1.45 30.49
C ASN A 429 -17.12 -1.95 29.43
N LEU A 430 -17.27 -1.23 28.31
CA LEU A 430 -18.16 -1.60 27.21
C LEU A 430 -17.77 -2.94 26.57
N ARG A 431 -16.47 -3.17 26.41
CA ARG A 431 -15.92 -4.40 25.83
C ARG A 431 -15.69 -5.52 26.86
N SER A 432 -16.01 -5.30 28.13
CA SER A 432 -15.73 -6.21 29.23
C SER A 432 -14.26 -6.63 29.30
N LEU A 433 -13.34 -5.72 28.95
CA LEU A 433 -11.90 -5.98 28.94
C LEU A 433 -11.30 -5.73 30.32
N PRO A 434 -10.41 -6.59 30.82
CA PRO A 434 -9.67 -6.33 32.03
C PRO A 434 -8.65 -5.21 31.80
N LEU A 435 -8.44 -4.35 32.80
CA LEU A 435 -7.45 -3.24 32.73
C LEU A 435 -5.99 -3.73 32.67
N SER A 436 -5.74 -5.05 32.80
CA SER A 436 -4.45 -5.69 32.50
C SER A 436 -4.22 -5.91 31.01
N SER A 437 -5.25 -5.85 30.17
CA SER A 437 -5.11 -6.03 28.73
C SER A 437 -4.40 -4.83 28.08
N PRO A 438 -3.33 -5.04 27.30
CA PRO A 438 -2.54 -3.97 26.70
C PRO A 438 -3.13 -3.39 25.41
N VAL A 439 -4.30 -3.88 24.94
CA VAL A 439 -4.84 -3.56 23.60
C VAL A 439 -5.01 -2.08 23.31
N ALA A 440 -5.15 -1.22 24.33
CA ALA A 440 -5.18 0.23 24.20
C ALA A 440 -4.01 0.81 23.40
N ASP A 441 -2.85 0.18 23.45
CA ASP A 441 -1.66 0.68 22.74
C ASP A 441 -1.78 0.58 21.21
N ILE A 442 -2.39 -0.50 20.68
CA ILE A 442 -2.71 -0.62 19.25
C ILE A 442 -4.02 0.13 18.94
N LEU A 443 -5.05 -0.07 19.75
CA LEU A 443 -6.38 0.48 19.56
C LEU A 443 -6.42 2.02 19.61
N SER A 444 -5.40 2.68 20.15
CA SER A 444 -5.30 4.15 20.10
C SER A 444 -5.49 4.69 18.67
N HIS A 445 -5.03 3.98 17.64
CA HIS A 445 -5.15 4.41 16.24
C HIS A 445 -6.62 4.39 15.76
N PRO A 446 -7.33 3.24 15.73
CA PRO A 446 -8.72 3.21 15.30
C PRO A 446 -9.65 4.02 16.21
N LEU A 447 -9.43 4.04 17.53
CA LEU A 447 -10.32 4.81 18.44
C LEU A 447 -10.10 6.32 18.34
N THR A 448 -8.89 6.77 17.96
CA THR A 448 -8.67 8.18 17.60
C THR A 448 -9.45 8.56 16.35
N VAL A 449 -9.44 7.72 15.32
CA VAL A 449 -10.28 7.94 14.12
C VAL A 449 -11.76 7.96 14.50
N TYR A 450 -12.23 7.00 15.30
CA TYR A 450 -13.59 6.97 15.80
C TYR A 450 -13.98 8.26 16.55
N TYR A 451 -13.12 8.73 17.45
CA TYR A 451 -13.33 9.96 18.21
C TYR A 451 -13.43 11.19 17.31
N ILE A 452 -12.54 11.31 16.31
CA ILE A 452 -12.60 12.37 15.31
C ILE A 452 -13.94 12.34 14.57
N LEU A 453 -14.38 11.16 14.11
CA LEU A 453 -15.60 11.01 13.32
C LEU A 453 -16.89 11.27 14.08
N THR A 454 -16.94 10.93 15.36
CA THR A 454 -18.18 10.94 16.15
C THR A 454 -18.29 12.12 17.11
N THR A 455 -17.17 12.76 17.45
CA THR A 455 -17.12 13.82 18.46
C THR A 455 -16.57 15.13 17.90
N LEU A 456 -15.42 15.10 17.20
CA LEU A 456 -14.77 16.33 16.75
C LEU A 456 -15.36 16.89 15.44
N ASN A 457 -15.62 16.02 14.44
CA ASN A 457 -16.16 16.46 13.16
C ASN A 457 -17.69 16.33 13.12
N ILE A 458 -18.37 17.47 13.29
CA ILE A 458 -19.85 17.56 13.27
C ILE A 458 -20.42 17.04 11.94
N SER A 459 -19.76 17.30 10.81
CA SER A 459 -20.22 16.85 9.49
C SER A 459 -20.23 15.32 9.38
N SER A 460 -19.10 14.68 9.72
CA SER A 460 -18.99 13.21 9.76
C SER A 460 -20.02 12.60 10.71
N LYS A 461 -20.16 13.15 11.92
CA LYS A 461 -21.14 12.69 12.92
C LYS A 461 -22.56 12.68 12.35
N ASN A 462 -22.97 13.78 11.72
CA ASN A 462 -24.29 13.94 11.13
C ASN A 462 -24.53 12.97 9.96
N LEU A 463 -23.50 12.68 9.16
CA LEU A 463 -23.60 11.72 8.06
C LEU A 463 -23.77 10.29 8.58
N LEU A 464 -22.97 9.89 9.57
CA LEU A 464 -23.05 8.56 10.18
C LEU A 464 -24.41 8.34 10.85
N GLN A 465 -24.91 9.33 11.61
CA GLN A 465 -26.24 9.29 12.23
C GLN A 465 -27.38 9.15 11.21
N LYS A 466 -27.18 9.61 9.97
CA LYS A 466 -28.13 9.46 8.85
C LYS A 466 -27.94 8.16 8.06
N GLY A 467 -27.08 7.25 8.51
CA GLY A 467 -26.78 6.01 7.82
C GLY A 467 -25.96 6.19 6.54
N LYS A 468 -25.32 7.35 6.33
CA LYS A 468 -24.52 7.63 5.13
C LYS A 468 -23.08 7.16 5.28
N GLU A 469 -22.42 7.01 4.15
CA GLU A 469 -20.99 6.75 4.11
C GLU A 469 -20.17 8.00 4.43
N VAL A 470 -19.11 7.84 5.22
CA VAL A 470 -18.08 8.85 5.47
C VAL A 470 -16.76 8.37 4.91
N ILE A 471 -16.14 9.22 4.09
CA ILE A 471 -14.86 8.98 3.43
C ILE A 471 -13.77 9.73 4.21
N VAL A 472 -12.81 8.97 4.74
CA VAL A 472 -11.66 9.44 5.51
C VAL A 472 -10.42 9.30 4.65
N HIS A 473 -9.72 10.40 4.37
CA HIS A 473 -8.36 10.30 3.84
C HIS A 473 -7.39 10.21 5.04
N TYR A 474 -6.78 9.05 5.21
CA TYR A 474 -5.79 8.78 6.24
C TYR A 474 -4.40 8.96 5.63
N LEU A 475 -3.61 9.93 6.10
CA LEU A 475 -2.32 10.28 5.51
C LEU A 475 -1.16 9.67 6.28
N GLY A 476 -0.19 9.13 5.56
CA GLY A 476 1.06 8.58 6.11
C GLY A 476 0.87 7.32 6.97
N PRO A 477 0.14 6.29 6.51
CA PRO A 477 0.06 5.03 7.25
C PRO A 477 1.43 4.35 7.31
N GLU A 478 1.82 3.88 8.49
CA GLU A 478 3.04 3.11 8.73
C GLU A 478 2.67 1.78 9.41
N GLY A 479 2.84 1.68 10.73
CA GLY A 479 2.46 0.50 11.50
C GLY A 479 0.98 0.14 11.37
N GLU A 480 0.13 1.12 11.06
CA GLU A 480 -1.31 0.93 10.84
C GLU A 480 -1.63 -0.02 9.68
N LEU A 481 -0.73 -0.15 8.70
CA LEU A 481 -0.89 -1.11 7.60
C LEU A 481 -0.87 -2.56 8.09
N ASP A 482 -0.19 -2.85 9.20
CA ASP A 482 -0.22 -4.18 9.83
C ASP A 482 -1.25 -4.28 10.96
N TRP A 483 -1.89 -3.17 11.34
CA TRP A 483 -2.96 -3.12 12.34
C TRP A 483 -4.35 -3.05 11.72
N MET A 484 -4.47 -3.34 10.42
CA MET A 484 -5.74 -3.35 9.69
C MET A 484 -6.88 -4.06 10.44
N PRO A 485 -6.71 -5.27 11.03
CA PRO A 485 -7.77 -5.92 11.79
C PRO A 485 -8.33 -5.08 12.95
N ALA A 486 -7.50 -4.25 13.60
CA ALA A 486 -7.93 -3.38 14.69
C ALA A 486 -8.90 -2.28 14.23
N PHE A 487 -8.86 -1.88 12.95
CA PHE A 487 -9.79 -0.89 12.39
C PHE A 487 -11.23 -1.41 12.24
N ALA A 488 -11.47 -2.72 12.36
CA ALA A 488 -12.82 -3.29 12.49
C ALA A 488 -13.59 -2.66 13.65
N GLU A 489 -12.88 -2.27 14.71
CA GLU A 489 -13.46 -1.71 15.93
C GLU A 489 -14.23 -0.41 15.69
N VAL A 490 -13.81 0.40 14.71
CA VAL A 490 -14.54 1.59 14.29
C VAL A 490 -15.96 1.20 13.83
N GLY A 491 -16.08 0.13 13.05
CA GLY A 491 -17.37 -0.37 12.56
C GLY A 491 -18.26 -0.90 13.68
N HIS A 492 -17.68 -1.57 14.67
CA HIS A 492 -18.44 -2.08 15.82
C HIS A 492 -18.99 -0.96 16.70
N LEU A 493 -18.19 0.08 16.99
CA LEU A 493 -18.57 1.21 17.83
C LEU A 493 -19.66 2.09 17.22
N LEU A 494 -19.75 2.13 15.88
CA LEU A 494 -20.84 2.81 15.18
C LEU A 494 -22.20 2.11 15.34
N ASN A 495 -22.24 0.89 15.88
CA ASN A 495 -23.46 0.19 16.32
C ASN A 495 -24.59 0.18 15.27
N GLY A 496 -24.25 -0.05 14.01
CA GLY A 496 -25.23 -0.15 12.92
C GLY A 496 -25.43 1.13 12.09
N LEU A 497 -24.75 2.23 12.41
CA LEU A 497 -24.89 3.51 11.74
C LEU A 497 -23.81 3.77 10.68
N GLY A 498 -24.26 4.06 9.46
CA GLY A 498 -23.39 4.47 8.36
C GLY A 498 -22.33 3.45 7.97
N ASN A 499 -21.48 3.85 7.03
CA ASN A 499 -20.30 3.12 6.60
C ASN A 499 -19.09 4.06 6.64
N VAL A 500 -17.91 3.51 6.86
CA VAL A 500 -16.66 4.29 6.84
C VAL A 500 -15.76 3.74 5.76
N GLN A 501 -15.41 4.59 4.80
CA GLN A 501 -14.37 4.31 3.82
C GLN A 501 -13.10 5.04 4.24
N ILE A 502 -12.07 4.30 4.64
CA ILE A 502 -10.75 4.84 4.94
C ILE A 502 -9.89 4.67 3.69
N VAL A 503 -9.32 5.76 3.20
CA VAL A 503 -8.35 5.76 2.10
C VAL A 503 -7.00 6.11 2.71
N MET A 504 -6.16 5.11 2.92
CA MET A 504 -4.83 5.28 3.48
C MET A 504 -3.83 5.62 2.36
N VAL A 505 -3.29 6.83 2.39
CA VAL A 505 -2.41 7.40 1.35
C VAL A 505 -1.03 7.67 1.93
N GLY A 506 0.02 7.03 1.40
CA GLY A 506 1.39 7.31 1.83
C GLY A 506 2.46 6.60 0.99
N SER A 507 3.70 7.09 1.04
CA SER A 507 4.83 6.50 0.33
C SER A 507 5.20 5.09 0.83
N GLU A 508 4.95 4.86 2.11
CA GLU A 508 5.25 3.61 2.81
C GLU A 508 4.30 2.45 2.47
N VAL A 509 3.17 2.75 1.82
CA VAL A 509 2.27 1.71 1.31
C VAL A 509 3.04 0.82 0.32
N PRO A 510 3.10 -0.50 0.55
CA PRO A 510 3.77 -1.41 -0.36
C PRO A 510 3.16 -1.36 -1.76
N THR A 511 4.02 -1.48 -2.76
CA THR A 511 3.60 -1.40 -4.16
C THR A 511 2.54 -2.44 -4.52
N ASN A 512 2.65 -3.65 -3.99
CA ASN A 512 1.69 -4.75 -4.19
C ASN A 512 0.35 -4.55 -3.47
N LEU A 513 0.29 -3.67 -2.46
CA LEU A 513 -0.94 -3.32 -1.77
C LEU A 513 -1.61 -2.07 -2.35
N SER A 514 -0.88 -1.25 -3.12
CA SER A 514 -1.43 -0.04 -3.71
C SER A 514 -2.55 -0.33 -4.71
N GLY A 515 -3.68 0.36 -4.57
CA GLY A 515 -4.89 0.16 -5.36
C GLY A 515 -5.75 -1.01 -4.87
N THR A 516 -5.42 -1.65 -3.75
CA THR A 516 -6.27 -2.69 -3.16
C THR A 516 -7.32 -2.08 -2.22
N THR A 517 -8.47 -2.75 -2.15
CA THR A 517 -9.56 -2.45 -1.22
C THR A 517 -9.81 -3.67 -0.35
N SER A 518 -9.76 -3.52 0.96
CA SER A 518 -10.10 -4.55 1.93
C SER A 518 -11.35 -4.16 2.71
N GLY A 519 -12.35 -5.03 2.73
CA GLY A 519 -13.44 -4.91 3.70
C GLY A 519 -12.96 -5.39 5.06
N ILE A 520 -13.05 -4.53 6.07
CA ILE A 520 -12.68 -4.84 7.46
C ILE A 520 -13.94 -4.78 8.31
N GLY A 521 -14.43 -5.94 8.71
CA GLY A 521 -15.77 -6.06 9.28
C GLY A 521 -16.88 -5.70 8.28
N SER A 522 -18.09 -5.47 8.77
CA SER A 522 -19.27 -5.24 7.91
C SER A 522 -19.42 -3.81 7.37
N ARG A 523 -18.71 -2.83 7.94
CA ARG A 523 -18.98 -1.39 7.74
C ARG A 523 -17.76 -0.54 7.45
N VAL A 524 -16.57 -1.09 7.58
CA VAL A 524 -15.32 -0.37 7.30
C VAL A 524 -14.71 -0.93 6.03
N ARG A 525 -14.38 -0.04 5.09
CA ARG A 525 -13.62 -0.39 3.88
C ARG A 525 -12.32 0.40 3.91
N VAL A 526 -11.20 -0.28 3.71
CA VAL A 526 -9.88 0.34 3.66
C VAL A 526 -9.33 0.24 2.25
N ASN A 527 -8.99 1.37 1.64
CA ASN A 527 -8.30 1.44 0.36
C ASN A 527 -6.87 1.89 0.60
N LEU A 528 -5.91 1.19 0.01
CA LEU A 528 -4.50 1.50 0.17
C LEU A 528 -3.97 2.17 -1.09
N VAL A 529 -3.31 3.32 -0.95
CA VAL A 529 -2.80 4.11 -2.07
C VAL A 529 -1.36 4.50 -1.79
N ARG A 530 -0.44 3.97 -2.59
CA ARG A 530 0.96 4.38 -2.54
C ARG A 530 1.15 5.68 -3.32
N GLY A 531 1.70 6.68 -2.65
CA GLY A 531 2.03 7.95 -3.29
C GLY A 531 2.12 9.11 -2.30
N VAL A 532 2.40 10.29 -2.81
CA VAL A 532 2.32 11.54 -2.04
C VAL A 532 0.94 12.15 -2.19
N TYR A 533 0.37 12.65 -1.10
CA TYR A 533 -1.04 13.02 -1.06
C TYR A 533 -1.45 14.04 -2.13
N GLN A 534 -0.61 15.03 -2.42
CA GLN A 534 -0.90 16.06 -3.41
C GLN A 534 -1.01 15.56 -4.86
N GLU A 535 -0.41 14.41 -5.17
CA GLU A 535 -0.50 13.80 -6.50
C GLU A 535 -1.70 12.87 -6.59
N GLU A 536 -2.02 12.19 -5.49
CA GLU A 536 -3.08 11.19 -5.47
C GLU A 536 -4.48 11.79 -5.23
N ALA A 537 -4.59 12.87 -4.45
CA ALA A 537 -5.87 13.42 -3.98
C ALA A 537 -6.88 13.69 -5.10
N SER A 538 -6.45 14.11 -6.29
CA SER A 538 -7.33 14.38 -7.43
C SER A 538 -7.98 13.14 -8.04
N TYR A 539 -7.42 11.96 -7.80
CA TYR A 539 -7.91 10.67 -8.31
C TYR A 539 -8.78 9.91 -7.30
N LEU A 540 -8.84 10.41 -6.06
CA LEU A 540 -9.58 9.78 -4.97
C LEU A 540 -10.98 10.41 -4.84
N PRO A 541 -11.96 9.67 -4.31
CA PRO A 541 -13.24 10.25 -3.91
C PRO A 541 -13.01 11.45 -2.96
N PRO A 542 -13.79 12.54 -3.07
CA PRO A 542 -13.64 13.68 -2.17
C PRO A 542 -13.77 13.25 -0.69
N PRO A 543 -12.81 13.59 0.18
CA PRO A 543 -12.88 13.25 1.59
C PRO A 543 -13.93 14.09 2.31
N HIS A 544 -14.58 13.50 3.29
CA HIS A 544 -15.38 14.22 4.28
C HIS A 544 -14.52 14.72 5.45
N VAL A 545 -13.40 14.05 5.69
CA VAL A 545 -12.40 14.40 6.71
C VAL A 545 -11.04 13.84 6.31
N ILE A 546 -10.00 14.57 6.67
CA ILE A 546 -8.61 14.14 6.52
C ILE A 546 -8.03 13.89 7.91
N VAL A 547 -7.31 12.79 8.08
CA VAL A 547 -6.69 12.41 9.36
C VAL A 547 -5.22 12.07 9.10
N ALA A 548 -4.32 12.60 9.91
CA ALA A 548 -2.91 12.22 9.92
C ALA A 548 -2.48 11.97 11.36
N LEU A 549 -2.27 10.70 11.71
CA LEU A 549 -1.89 10.33 13.07
C LEU A 549 -0.36 10.37 13.23
N ASN A 550 0.12 10.75 14.43
CA ASN A 550 1.54 10.86 14.75
C ASN A 550 2.36 11.55 13.64
N CYS A 551 1.80 12.63 13.09
CA CYS A 551 2.13 13.09 11.74
C CYS A 551 3.54 13.70 11.57
N GLY A 552 4.18 14.14 12.65
CA GLY A 552 5.54 14.70 12.62
C GLY A 552 5.73 15.78 11.55
N LEU A 553 4.82 16.77 11.49
CA LEU A 553 4.79 17.76 10.39
C LEU A 553 6.11 18.56 10.24
N ASP A 554 6.90 18.65 11.29
CA ASP A 554 8.22 19.29 11.33
C ASP A 554 9.37 18.36 10.93
N SER A 555 9.14 17.05 11.01
CA SER A 555 10.14 16.00 10.85
C SER A 555 10.25 15.53 9.40
N TYR A 556 9.19 15.71 8.59
CA TYR A 556 9.15 15.26 7.20
C TYR A 556 9.01 16.42 6.21
N ALA A 557 9.98 16.56 5.29
CA ALA A 557 10.04 17.66 4.31
C ALA A 557 8.93 17.63 3.25
N ASN A 558 8.22 16.51 3.09
CA ASN A 558 7.24 16.26 2.03
C ASN A 558 5.81 16.74 2.35
N TRP A 559 5.55 17.27 3.55
CA TRP A 559 4.21 17.75 3.94
C TRP A 559 3.70 18.96 3.16
N GLY A 560 4.58 19.79 2.59
CA GLY A 560 4.19 21.05 1.95
C GLY A 560 3.12 20.89 0.86
N GLY A 561 3.25 19.88 0.00
CA GLY A 561 2.25 19.57 -1.02
C GLY A 561 0.92 19.11 -0.43
N ALA A 562 0.97 18.22 0.56
CA ALA A 562 -0.22 17.72 1.24
C ALA A 562 -0.98 18.85 1.96
N LEU A 563 -0.28 19.73 2.68
CA LEU A 563 -0.89 20.87 3.36
C LEU A 563 -1.53 21.88 2.38
N ASN A 564 -0.89 22.13 1.23
CA ASN A 564 -1.47 22.95 0.16
C ASN A 564 -2.75 22.31 -0.40
N SER A 565 -2.78 20.98 -0.53
CA SER A 565 -3.95 20.24 -0.99
C SER A 565 -5.09 20.33 0.03
N ILE A 566 -4.79 20.15 1.33
CA ILE A 566 -5.76 20.33 2.43
C ILE A 566 -6.35 21.74 2.43
N LYS A 567 -5.50 22.76 2.29
CA LYS A 567 -5.92 24.16 2.21
C LYS A 567 -6.86 24.42 1.02
N SER A 568 -6.52 23.87 -0.15
CA SER A 568 -7.30 24.07 -1.38
C SER A 568 -8.65 23.35 -1.33
N MET A 569 -8.70 22.17 -0.71
CA MET A 569 -9.95 21.41 -0.54
C MET A 569 -10.89 22.03 0.50
N ALA A 570 -10.37 22.77 1.48
CA ALA A 570 -11.12 23.35 2.59
C ALA A 570 -11.97 22.30 3.37
N VAL A 571 -11.50 21.06 3.41
CA VAL A 571 -12.10 19.95 4.16
C VAL A 571 -11.51 19.91 5.58
N PRO A 572 -12.31 19.57 6.62
CA PRO A 572 -11.80 19.37 7.97
C PRO A 572 -10.62 18.38 7.99
N ALA A 573 -9.51 18.79 8.58
CA ALA A 573 -8.32 17.95 8.73
C ALA A 573 -7.86 17.93 10.19
N PHE A 574 -7.65 16.73 10.73
CA PHE A 574 -7.22 16.49 12.10
C PHE A 574 -5.87 15.80 12.11
N PHE A 575 -5.01 16.23 13.02
CA PHE A 575 -3.65 15.76 13.19
C PHE A 575 -3.48 15.29 14.63
N THR A 576 -2.67 14.24 14.85
CA THR A 576 -2.18 13.92 16.19
C THR A 576 -0.67 13.97 16.26
N ASP A 577 -0.18 14.21 17.47
CA ASP A 577 1.24 14.19 17.78
C ASP A 577 1.50 13.72 19.21
N GLN A 578 2.74 13.31 19.47
CA GLN A 578 3.08 12.54 20.67
C GLN A 578 3.27 13.39 21.93
N SER A 579 3.74 14.62 21.77
CA SER A 579 4.06 15.53 22.88
C SER A 579 3.52 16.94 22.63
N GLU A 580 3.43 17.74 23.69
CA GLU A 580 3.07 19.16 23.57
C GLU A 580 4.08 19.96 22.74
N LEU A 581 5.35 19.56 22.78
CA LEU A 581 6.42 20.18 21.98
C LEU A 581 6.22 19.89 20.50
N SER A 582 6.00 18.62 20.14
CA SER A 582 5.72 18.22 18.76
C SER A 582 4.46 18.92 18.23
N CYS A 583 3.43 19.06 19.07
CA CYS A 583 2.24 19.85 18.74
C CYS A 583 2.53 21.34 18.49
N ALA A 584 3.47 21.94 19.23
CA ALA A 584 3.87 23.33 19.00
C ALA A 584 4.55 23.49 17.62
N ASN A 585 5.40 22.52 17.24
CA ASN A 585 6.04 22.48 15.94
C ASN A 585 5.02 22.25 14.82
N ALA A 586 4.08 21.32 15.01
CA ALA A 586 2.98 21.07 14.08
C ALA A 586 2.12 22.32 13.86
N LYS A 587 1.78 23.07 14.92
CA LYS A 587 1.08 24.36 14.79
C LYS A 587 1.85 25.36 13.93
N GLN A 588 3.17 25.43 14.10
CA GLN A 588 4.01 26.33 13.31
C GLN A 588 4.05 25.92 11.85
N ALA A 589 4.17 24.62 11.55
CA ALA A 589 4.12 24.08 10.19
C ALA A 589 2.78 24.40 9.50
N LEU A 590 1.65 24.14 10.18
CA LEU A 590 0.30 24.45 9.66
C LEU A 590 0.12 25.95 9.39
N ARG A 591 0.52 26.81 10.33
CA ARG A 591 0.46 28.28 10.14
C ARG A 591 1.33 28.75 8.98
N SER A 592 2.50 28.14 8.80
CA SER A 592 3.42 28.48 7.70
C SER A 592 2.84 28.08 6.34
N ALA A 593 2.02 27.01 6.28
CA ALA A 593 1.22 26.66 5.10
C ALA A 593 -0.02 27.57 4.90
N GLY A 594 -0.29 28.49 5.84
CA GLY A 594 -1.48 29.35 5.84
C GLY A 594 -2.77 28.60 6.18
N LEU A 595 -2.66 27.53 6.99
CA LEU A 595 -3.79 26.86 7.61
C LEU A 595 -3.97 27.39 9.04
N HIS A 596 -5.16 27.87 9.35
CA HIS A 596 -5.50 28.33 10.69
C HIS A 596 -5.97 27.15 11.54
N ILE A 597 -5.46 27.10 12.77
CA ILE A 597 -5.88 26.09 13.76
C ILE A 597 -7.30 26.44 14.22
N THR A 598 -8.27 25.62 13.83
CA THR A 598 -9.69 25.78 14.16
C THR A 598 -10.10 24.87 15.32
N HIS A 599 -9.44 23.71 15.48
CA HIS A 599 -9.54 22.88 16.69
C HIS A 599 -8.22 22.99 17.49
N PRO A 600 -8.26 23.51 18.73
CA PRO A 600 -7.05 23.73 19.53
C PRO A 600 -6.38 22.39 19.90
N VAL A 601 -5.12 22.46 20.31
CA VAL A 601 -4.43 21.27 20.85
C VAL A 601 -5.11 20.86 22.15
N THR A 602 -5.66 19.64 22.15
CA THR A 602 -6.29 19.01 23.30
C THR A 602 -5.72 17.62 23.49
N PRO A 603 -5.57 17.12 24.74
CA PRO A 603 -5.25 15.72 24.97
C PRO A 603 -6.26 14.82 24.27
N ASN A 604 -5.77 13.77 23.62
CA ASN A 604 -6.63 12.76 23.02
C ASN A 604 -7.10 11.77 24.11
N PRO A 605 -8.41 11.59 24.32
CA PRO A 605 -8.92 10.64 25.31
C PRO A 605 -8.57 9.18 24.99
N PHE A 606 -8.22 8.88 23.73
CA PHE A 606 -7.80 7.56 23.25
C PHE A 606 -6.32 7.50 22.86
N ARG A 607 -5.48 8.38 23.40
CA ARG A 607 -4.01 8.24 23.28
C ARG A 607 -3.54 6.90 23.84
N SER A 608 -2.43 6.38 23.34
CA SER A 608 -1.82 5.20 23.97
C SER A 608 -1.46 5.50 25.42
N PRO A 609 -1.74 4.59 26.37
CA PRO A 609 -1.28 4.76 27.75
C PRO A 609 0.23 4.50 27.91
N VAL A 610 0.87 3.87 26.91
CA VAL A 610 2.29 3.51 26.97
C VAL A 610 3.14 4.74 26.68
N LYS A 611 3.98 5.13 27.66
CA LYS A 611 4.91 6.25 27.53
C LYS A 611 6.03 5.90 26.55
N HIS A 612 6.29 6.79 25.61
CA HIS A 612 7.45 6.74 24.73
C HIS A 612 8.60 7.53 25.32
N HIS A 613 9.81 6.97 25.23
CA HIS A 613 11.02 7.64 25.67
C HIS A 613 11.80 8.18 24.48
N GLU A 614 11.89 9.50 24.39
CA GLU A 614 12.84 10.13 23.48
C GLU A 614 14.27 9.97 24.05
N PRO A 615 15.27 9.66 23.21
CA PRO A 615 16.64 9.46 23.69
C PRO A 615 17.21 10.66 24.46
N SER A 616 16.91 11.88 23.98
CA SER A 616 17.46 13.13 24.49
C SER A 616 16.52 13.96 25.38
N SER A 617 15.30 13.47 25.61
CA SER A 617 14.24 14.21 26.28
C SER A 617 13.41 13.31 27.19
N ASN A 618 13.01 13.84 28.35
CA ASN A 618 12.11 13.21 29.31
C ASN A 618 10.69 13.81 29.25
N LEU A 619 10.39 14.63 28.24
CA LEU A 619 9.04 15.19 28.08
C LEU A 619 7.99 14.07 27.98
N PRO A 620 6.80 14.23 28.59
CA PRO A 620 5.70 13.28 28.44
C PRO A 620 5.35 13.12 26.96
N SER A 621 5.40 11.88 26.49
CA SER A 621 5.21 11.53 25.09
C SER A 621 4.43 10.22 24.98
N TYR A 622 3.35 10.23 24.22
CA TYR A 622 2.43 9.10 24.06
C TYR A 622 1.97 9.03 22.61
N SER A 623 1.86 7.82 22.04
CA SER A 623 1.30 7.69 20.68
C SER A 623 -0.11 8.26 20.64
N ASN A 624 -0.40 9.08 19.63
CA ASN A 624 -1.64 9.83 19.51
C ASN A 624 -1.95 10.73 20.72
N GLY A 625 -0.93 11.25 21.41
CA GLY A 625 -1.04 11.98 22.69
C GLY A 625 -2.01 13.15 22.67
N PHE A 626 -1.95 13.96 21.62
CA PHE A 626 -2.75 15.17 21.46
C PHE A 626 -3.37 15.23 20.07
N VAL A 627 -4.50 15.94 19.95
CA VAL A 627 -5.18 16.20 18.69
C VAL A 627 -5.32 17.70 18.45
N LEU A 628 -5.14 18.12 17.19
CA LEU A 628 -5.37 19.47 16.70
C LEU A 628 -6.01 19.42 15.31
N GLY A 629 -6.68 20.50 14.89
CA GLY A 629 -7.37 20.49 13.61
C GLY A 629 -7.45 21.84 12.91
N VAL A 630 -7.67 21.77 11.60
CA VAL A 630 -7.81 22.92 10.68
C VAL A 630 -9.07 22.71 9.83
N ASN A 631 -9.68 23.81 9.38
CA ASN A 631 -10.92 23.80 8.57
C ASN A 631 -12.10 23.05 9.24
N THR A 632 -12.13 23.01 10.57
CA THR A 632 -13.11 22.22 11.36
C THR A 632 -14.40 22.95 11.63
#